data_AF-A0A084GQW9-F1
#
_entry.id   AF-A0A084GQW9-F1
#
_cell.length_a   1.000
_cell.length_b   1.000
_cell.length_c   1.000
_cell.angle_alpha   90.00
_cell.angle_beta   90.00
_cell.angle_gamma   90.00
#
_symmetry.space_group_name_H-M   'P 1'
#
loop_
_entity.id
_entity.type
_entity.pdbx_description
1 polymer ?
#
loop_
_entity_poly.entity_id
_entity_poly.type
_entity_poly.pdbx_seq_one_letter_code
_entity_poly.pdbx_strand_id
1 'polypeptide(L)'
;MTHSEPRYIWIAIALLLAVSSFFVILIVPQTVHNVLFHTPNTAIIQTPRLVLYMYGISIAVLALACFLMYLNQKKLWKAALPIAVLGLIGLGLGTDHYKVVTYDEIIYSDAWTFAETSYKWSDVKEIITEDSEDQAVNWQVKLFFKDGNELVFLRDKRFNSDHSNFYAAAKMHGVPYKGINDK
;
A
#
# COMPACT_ATOMS: atom_id res chain seq x y z
N MET A 1 45.05 -16.26 4.31
CA MET A 1 43.64 -15.94 4.60
C MET A 1 43.05 -15.33 3.36
N THR A 2 42.08 -16.01 2.79
CA THR A 2 41.50 -15.77 1.47
C THR A 2 40.87 -14.39 1.36
N HIS A 3 41.29 -13.61 0.35
CA HIS A 3 40.57 -12.44 -0.15
C HIS A 3 39.20 -12.88 -0.70
N SER A 4 38.22 -13.04 0.19
CA SER A 4 36.82 -13.22 -0.20
C SER A 4 36.36 -11.92 -0.83
N GLU A 5 36.33 -11.89 -2.16
CA GLU A 5 36.11 -10.68 -2.95
C GLU A 5 34.77 -10.00 -2.59
N PRO A 6 34.74 -8.66 -2.45
CA PRO A 6 33.52 -7.91 -2.12
C PRO A 6 32.38 -8.10 -3.14
N ARG A 7 32.67 -8.67 -4.32
CA ARG A 7 31.65 -9.03 -5.32
C ARG A 7 30.65 -10.08 -4.83
N TYR A 8 31.10 -11.06 -4.03
CA TYR A 8 30.22 -12.16 -3.59
C TYR A 8 29.12 -11.71 -2.63
N ILE A 9 29.32 -10.57 -1.96
CA ILE A 9 28.29 -9.95 -1.11
C ILE A 9 27.07 -9.57 -1.96
N TRP A 10 27.29 -9.03 -3.16
CA TRP A 10 26.19 -8.59 -4.02
C TRP A 10 25.31 -9.73 -4.53
N ILE A 11 25.90 -10.87 -4.90
CA ILE A 11 25.11 -12.04 -5.30
C ILE A 11 24.37 -12.64 -4.10
N ALA A 12 24.98 -12.65 -2.90
CA ALA A 12 24.30 -13.09 -1.69
C ALA A 12 23.08 -12.21 -1.37
N ILE A 13 23.21 -10.88 -1.50
CA ILE A 13 22.09 -9.94 -1.32
C ILE A 13 21.03 -10.15 -2.41
N ALA A 14 21.42 -10.32 -3.67
CA ALA A 14 20.47 -10.55 -4.77
C ALA A 14 19.63 -11.82 -4.55
N LEU A 15 20.29 -12.91 -4.14
CA LEU A 15 19.62 -14.17 -3.82
C LEU A 15 18.73 -14.02 -2.58
N LEU A 16 19.20 -13.34 -1.54
CA LEU A 16 18.42 -13.08 -0.34
C LEU A 16 17.15 -12.29 -0.69
N LEU A 17 17.26 -11.22 -1.48
CA LEU A 17 16.12 -10.43 -1.94
C LEU A 17 15.16 -11.27 -2.79
N ALA A 18 15.68 -12.06 -3.73
CA ALA A 18 14.84 -12.90 -4.58
C ALA A 18 14.06 -13.94 -3.78
N VAL A 19 14.69 -14.64 -2.85
CA VAL A 19 14.05 -15.67 -2.03
C VAL A 19 13.13 -15.06 -0.96
N SER A 20 13.57 -13.98 -0.30
CA SER A 20 12.76 -13.32 0.73
C SER A 20 11.58 -12.55 0.16
N SER A 21 11.62 -12.15 -1.12
CA SER A 21 10.55 -11.36 -1.76
C SER A 21 9.18 -12.00 -1.58
N PHE A 22 9.07 -13.33 -1.70
CA PHE A 22 7.81 -14.06 -1.51
C PHE A 22 7.17 -13.76 -0.15
N PHE A 23 7.96 -13.73 0.92
CA PHE A 23 7.46 -13.43 2.28
C PHE A 23 7.32 -11.92 2.52
N VAL A 24 8.30 -11.14 2.06
CA VAL A 24 8.35 -9.69 2.27
C VAL A 24 7.15 -9.00 1.63
N ILE A 25 6.79 -9.36 0.40
CA ILE A 25 5.69 -8.75 -0.33
C ILE A 25 4.36 -8.94 0.41
N LEU A 26 4.14 -10.10 1.03
CA LEU A 26 2.88 -10.41 1.71
C LEU A 26 2.77 -9.75 3.09
N ILE A 27 3.88 -9.67 3.82
CA ILE A 27 3.86 -9.28 5.24
C ILE A 27 4.23 -7.81 5.43
N VAL A 28 5.28 -7.35 4.74
CA VAL A 28 5.90 -6.05 5.04
C VAL A 28 4.98 -4.88 4.72
N PRO A 29 4.31 -4.77 3.55
CA PRO A 29 3.47 -3.62 3.26
C PRO A 29 2.37 -3.40 4.30
N GLN A 30 1.66 -4.48 4.65
CA GLN A 30 0.60 -4.42 5.66
C GLN A 30 1.15 -4.07 7.04
N THR A 31 2.31 -4.63 7.41
CA THR A 31 2.96 -4.34 8.68
C THR A 31 3.39 -2.88 8.76
N VAL A 32 3.99 -2.35 7.69
CA VAL A 32 4.44 -0.96 7.61
C VAL A 32 3.26 -0.01 7.75
N HIS A 33 2.17 -0.20 7.00
CA HIS A 33 0.99 0.66 7.15
C HIS A 33 0.36 0.58 8.54
N ASN A 34 0.30 -0.61 9.15
CA ASN A 34 -0.18 -0.72 10.52
C ASN A 34 0.75 0.02 11.50
N VAL A 35 2.07 -0.11 11.37
CA VAL A 35 3.01 0.58 12.28
C VAL A 35 2.95 2.11 12.11
N LEU A 36 2.78 2.59 10.89
CA LEU A 36 2.76 4.03 10.59
C LEU A 36 1.43 4.70 10.96
N PHE A 37 0.30 4.03 10.69
CA PHE A 37 -1.02 4.67 10.74
C PHE A 37 -1.95 4.14 11.84
N HIS A 38 -1.55 3.10 12.59
CA HIS A 38 -2.38 2.60 13.68
C HIS A 38 -2.23 3.48 14.92
N THR A 39 -3.31 4.18 15.25
CA THR A 39 -3.45 5.00 16.44
C THR A 39 -4.74 4.62 17.17
N PRO A 40 -4.95 5.04 18.44
CA PRO A 40 -6.22 4.83 19.12
C PRO A 40 -7.42 5.46 18.40
N ASN A 41 -7.18 6.43 17.52
CA ASN A 41 -8.20 7.12 16.74
C ASN A 41 -8.47 6.47 15.38
N THR A 42 -7.71 5.43 15.01
CA THR A 42 -7.82 4.81 13.70
C THR A 42 -8.99 3.83 13.68
N ALA A 43 -9.98 4.09 12.81
CA ALA A 43 -11.13 3.21 12.62
C ALA A 43 -10.77 2.03 11.71
N ILE A 44 -10.12 2.30 10.58
CA ILE A 44 -9.67 1.26 9.64
C ILE A 44 -8.45 1.73 8.82
N ILE A 45 -7.58 0.78 8.50
CA ILE A 45 -6.47 0.94 7.57
C ILE A 45 -6.65 -0.08 6.46
N GLN A 46 -6.68 0.36 5.20
CA GLN A 46 -6.69 -0.51 4.05
C GLN A 46 -5.44 -0.28 3.21
N THR A 47 -4.66 -1.35 3.04
CA THR A 47 -3.53 -1.39 2.11
C THR A 47 -4.03 -1.83 0.74
N PRO A 48 -4.01 -0.96 -0.29
CA PRO A 48 -4.43 -1.33 -1.63
C PRO A 48 -3.59 -2.49 -2.17
N ARG A 49 -4.23 -3.39 -2.93
CA ARG A 49 -3.53 -4.56 -3.50
C ARG A 49 -2.39 -4.18 -4.44
N LEU A 50 -2.50 -3.02 -5.08
CA LEU A 50 -1.46 -2.49 -5.96
C LEU A 50 -0.11 -2.37 -5.23
N VAL A 51 -0.13 -2.09 -3.93
CA VAL A 51 1.08 -2.00 -3.09
C VAL A 51 1.88 -3.30 -3.11
N LEU A 52 1.21 -4.46 -3.10
CA LEU A 52 1.88 -5.76 -3.16
C LEU A 52 2.69 -5.90 -4.45
N TYR A 53 2.12 -5.48 -5.58
CA TYR A 53 2.80 -5.49 -6.86
C TYR A 53 3.94 -4.46 -6.91
N MET A 54 3.72 -3.26 -6.36
CA MET A 54 4.75 -2.22 -6.27
C MET A 54 5.96 -2.70 -5.46
N TYR A 55 5.75 -3.31 -4.31
CA TYR A 55 6.82 -3.92 -3.52
C TYR A 55 7.51 -5.05 -4.27
N GLY A 56 6.75 -5.93 -4.93
CA GLY A 56 7.32 -7.05 -5.68
C GLY A 56 8.21 -6.62 -6.84
N ILE A 57 7.73 -5.68 -7.66
CA ILE A 57 8.51 -5.11 -8.76
C ILE A 57 9.75 -4.41 -8.21
N SER A 58 9.60 -3.64 -7.14
CA SER A 58 10.71 -2.90 -6.54
C SER A 58 11.81 -3.81 -6.00
N ILE A 59 11.44 -4.89 -5.29
CA ILE A 59 12.39 -5.89 -4.78
C ILE A 59 13.08 -6.63 -5.95
N ALA A 60 12.34 -6.97 -7.01
CA ALA A 60 12.92 -7.59 -8.19
C ALA A 60 13.94 -6.66 -8.89
N VAL A 61 13.63 -5.37 -9.00
CA VAL A 61 14.53 -4.34 -9.53
C VAL A 61 15.79 -4.20 -8.65
N LEU A 62 15.64 -4.22 -7.33
CA LEU A 62 16.77 -4.20 -6.39
C LEU A 62 17.64 -5.46 -6.50
N ALA A 63 17.03 -6.63 -6.63
CA ALA A 63 17.74 -7.90 -6.83
C ALA A 63 18.54 -7.87 -8.15
N LEU A 64 17.95 -7.34 -9.23
CA LEU A 64 18.62 -7.14 -10.51
C LEU A 64 19.81 -6.18 -10.38
N ALA A 65 19.64 -5.05 -9.68
CA ALA A 65 20.73 -4.11 -9.44
C ALA A 65 21.90 -4.77 -8.69
N CYS A 66 21.61 -5.56 -7.65
CA CYS A 66 22.63 -6.32 -6.91
C CYS A 66 23.32 -7.36 -7.81
N PHE A 67 22.56 -8.07 -8.64
CA PHE A 67 23.13 -9.01 -9.61
C PHE A 67 24.07 -8.32 -10.62
N LEU A 68 23.71 -7.13 -11.10
CA LEU A 68 24.57 -6.34 -11.99
C LEU A 68 25.87 -5.87 -11.30
N MET A 69 25.80 -5.51 -10.01
CA MET A 69 26.98 -5.16 -9.21
C MET A 69 27.93 -6.35 -9.02
N TYR A 70 27.39 -7.57 -8.84
CA TYR A 70 28.17 -8.80 -8.74
C TYR A 70 29.07 -9.06 -9.96
N LEU A 71 28.59 -8.77 -11.17
CA LEU A 71 29.35 -8.98 -12.41
C LEU A 71 30.64 -8.14 -12.48
N ASN A 72 30.81 -7.16 -11.59
CA ASN A 72 32.03 -6.38 -11.36
C ASN A 72 32.62 -5.71 -12.63
N GLN A 73 31.76 -5.36 -13.60
CA GLN A 73 32.15 -4.61 -14.78
C GLN A 73 31.86 -3.12 -14.58
N LYS A 74 32.84 -2.24 -14.86
CA LYS A 74 32.71 -0.77 -14.68
C LYS A 74 31.46 -0.18 -15.36
N LYS A 75 31.07 -0.70 -16.54
CA LYS A 75 29.87 -0.24 -17.27
C LYS A 75 28.58 -0.65 -16.57
N LEU A 76 28.53 -1.87 -16.01
CA LEU A 76 27.36 -2.39 -15.31
C LEU A 76 27.14 -1.71 -13.97
N TRP A 77 28.21 -1.32 -13.27
CA TRP A 77 28.11 -0.53 -12.04
C TRP A 77 27.43 0.84 -12.25
N LYS A 78 27.72 1.51 -13.38
CA LYS A 78 27.07 2.78 -13.74
C LYS A 78 25.56 2.61 -14.00
N ALA A 79 25.13 1.44 -14.47
CA ALA A 79 23.73 1.13 -14.68
C ALA A 79 23.05 0.61 -13.40
N ALA A 80 23.77 -0.14 -12.56
CA ALA A 80 23.21 -0.75 -11.36
C ALA A 80 22.78 0.29 -10.32
N LEU A 81 23.55 1.37 -10.15
CA LEU A 81 23.23 2.43 -9.18
C LEU A 81 21.86 3.10 -9.45
N PRO A 82 21.55 3.63 -10.65
CA PRO A 82 20.25 4.22 -10.91
C PRO A 82 19.12 3.18 -10.83
N ILE A 83 19.36 1.92 -11.21
CA ILE A 83 18.37 0.84 -11.07
C ILE A 83 18.07 0.59 -9.58
N ALA A 84 19.09 0.58 -8.72
CA ALA A 84 18.90 0.43 -7.28
C ALA A 84 18.08 1.59 -6.69
N VAL A 85 18.39 2.83 -7.10
CA VAL A 85 17.62 4.01 -6.69
C VAL A 85 16.16 3.92 -7.13
N LEU A 86 15.89 3.49 -8.36
CA LEU A 86 14.52 3.28 -8.86
C LEU A 86 13.78 2.22 -8.03
N GLY A 87 14.45 1.14 -7.66
CA GLY A 87 13.87 0.12 -6.76
C GLY A 87 13.51 0.69 -5.39
N LEU A 88 14.36 1.54 -4.80
CA LEU A 88 14.07 2.21 -3.53
C LEU A 88 12.91 3.21 -3.64
N ILE A 89 12.85 3.99 -4.73
CA ILE A 89 11.74 4.90 -4.99
C ILE A 89 10.43 4.13 -5.12
N GLY A 90 10.44 3.00 -5.84
CA GLY A 90 9.26 2.14 -5.98
C GLY A 90 8.76 1.57 -4.64
N LEU A 91 9.68 1.21 -3.73
CA LEU A 91 9.30 0.83 -2.35
C LEU A 91 8.64 2.00 -1.61
N GLY A 92 9.24 3.20 -1.69
CA GLY A 92 8.69 4.40 -1.07
C GLY A 92 7.29 4.74 -1.58
N LEU A 93 7.07 4.71 -2.91
CA LEU A 93 5.76 4.92 -3.51
C LEU A 93 4.75 3.84 -3.09
N GLY A 94 5.20 2.59 -2.89
CA GLY A 94 4.36 1.54 -2.36
C GLY A 94 3.94 1.80 -0.91
N THR A 95 4.87 2.28 -0.08
CA THR A 95 4.58 2.67 1.32
C THR A 95 3.65 3.87 1.42
N ASP A 96 3.72 4.79 0.45
CA ASP A 96 2.87 5.98 0.45
C ASP A 96 1.47 5.69 -0.10
N HIS A 97 1.24 4.59 -0.82
CA HIS A 97 -0.09 4.26 -1.32
C HIS A 97 -0.95 3.54 -0.26
N TYR A 98 -1.74 4.30 0.49
CA TYR A 98 -2.58 3.78 1.58
C TYR A 98 -3.93 4.47 1.67
N LYS A 99 -4.86 3.84 2.40
CA LYS A 99 -6.17 4.42 2.77
C LYS A 99 -6.39 4.24 4.26
N VAL A 100 -6.61 5.32 4.99
CA VAL A 100 -6.80 5.35 6.44
C VAL A 100 -8.06 6.13 6.75
N VAL A 101 -8.89 5.56 7.62
CA VAL A 101 -10.05 6.25 8.16
C VAL A 101 -9.87 6.30 9.66
N THR A 102 -9.96 7.50 10.20
CA THR A 102 -9.97 7.77 11.64
C THR A 102 -11.37 8.19 12.08
N TYR A 103 -11.60 8.33 13.38
CA TYR A 103 -12.86 8.88 13.85
C TYR A 103 -13.03 10.37 13.53
N ASP A 104 -11.97 11.09 13.14
CA ASP A 104 -12.03 12.54 12.85
C ASP A 104 -11.95 12.86 11.35
N GLU A 105 -11.16 12.10 10.60
CA GLU A 105 -10.85 12.36 9.19
C GLU A 105 -10.57 11.08 8.39
N ILE A 106 -10.62 11.22 7.06
CA ILE A 106 -10.33 10.20 6.06
C ILE A 106 -9.10 10.66 5.30
N ILE A 107 -8.02 9.88 5.35
CA ILE A 107 -6.72 10.20 4.75
C ILE A 107 -6.36 9.11 3.75
N TYR A 108 -5.93 9.48 2.56
CA TYR A 108 -5.39 8.53 1.60
C TYR A 108 -4.32 9.15 0.72
N SER A 109 -3.49 8.31 0.14
CA SER A 109 -2.57 8.70 -0.92
C SER A 109 -2.67 7.70 -2.07
N ASP A 110 -2.74 8.24 -3.28
CA ASP A 110 -2.93 7.48 -4.51
C ASP A 110 -1.65 6.79 -4.95
N ALA A 111 -1.78 5.88 -5.91
CA ALA A 111 -0.62 5.20 -6.46
C ALA A 111 0.28 6.19 -7.20
N TRP A 112 1.60 5.96 -7.13
CA TRP A 112 2.61 6.73 -7.88
C TRP A 112 2.74 8.21 -7.49
N THR A 113 2.16 8.60 -6.36
CA THR A 113 2.32 9.94 -5.79
C THR A 113 2.81 9.84 -4.35
N PHE A 114 3.37 10.95 -3.85
CA PHE A 114 3.65 11.16 -2.43
C PHE A 114 2.68 12.19 -1.82
N ALA A 115 1.57 12.44 -2.53
CA ALA A 115 0.60 13.46 -2.17
C ALA A 115 -0.51 12.82 -1.33
N GLU A 116 -0.58 13.24 -0.09
CA GLU A 116 -1.64 12.89 0.83
C GLU A 116 -2.86 13.79 0.61
N THR A 117 -4.04 13.18 0.56
CA THR A 117 -5.33 13.85 0.54
C THR A 117 -6.07 13.53 1.84
N SER A 118 -6.52 14.56 2.56
CA SER A 118 -7.34 14.42 3.76
C SER A 118 -8.70 15.08 3.57
N TYR A 119 -9.75 14.38 4.01
CA TYR A 119 -11.12 14.86 4.08
C TYR A 119 -11.65 14.75 5.51
N LYS A 120 -12.41 15.75 5.94
CA LYS A 120 -13.21 15.60 7.16
C LYS A 120 -14.47 14.80 6.85
N TRP A 121 -15.03 14.18 7.88
CA TRP A 121 -16.34 13.53 7.74
C TRP A 121 -17.45 14.49 7.28
N SER A 122 -17.33 15.78 7.60
CA SER A 122 -18.23 16.82 7.11
C SER A 122 -18.20 17.00 5.59
N ASP A 123 -17.14 16.55 4.92
CA ASP A 123 -16.94 16.66 3.49
C ASP A 123 -17.52 15.47 2.74
N VAL A 124 -17.89 14.40 3.47
CA VAL A 124 -18.56 13.23 2.92
C VAL A 124 -20.04 13.55 2.67
N LYS A 125 -20.49 13.29 1.45
CA LYS A 125 -21.88 13.46 1.03
C LYS A 125 -22.71 12.24 1.39
N GLU A 126 -22.25 11.06 1.00
CA GLU A 126 -22.92 9.78 1.28
C GLU A 126 -21.94 8.60 1.18
N ILE A 127 -22.30 7.50 1.82
CA ILE A 127 -21.59 6.22 1.75
C ILE A 127 -22.51 5.19 1.12
N ILE A 128 -22.03 4.48 0.10
CA ILE A 128 -22.80 3.43 -0.59
C ILE A 128 -22.04 2.12 -0.52
N THR A 129 -22.72 1.05 -0.11
CA THR A 129 -22.19 -0.32 -0.28
C THR A 129 -22.85 -0.98 -1.46
N GLU A 130 -22.03 -1.46 -2.40
CA GLU A 130 -22.48 -2.08 -3.64
C GLU A 130 -21.61 -3.29 -4.01
N ASP A 131 -22.04 -4.01 -5.05
CA ASP A 131 -21.26 -5.11 -5.62
C ASP A 131 -19.88 -4.62 -6.05
N SER A 132 -18.85 -5.39 -5.70
CA SER A 132 -17.47 -5.05 -6.03
C SER A 132 -17.18 -5.30 -7.51
N GLU A 133 -16.45 -4.38 -8.14
CA GLU A 133 -15.87 -4.58 -9.47
C GLU A 133 -14.67 -5.54 -9.45
N ASP A 134 -14.02 -5.65 -8.29
CA ASP A 134 -12.92 -6.59 -8.07
C ASP A 134 -13.45 -8.00 -7.79
N GLN A 135 -13.10 -8.97 -8.64
CA GLN A 135 -13.59 -10.35 -8.58
C GLN A 135 -13.21 -11.12 -7.30
N ALA A 136 -12.23 -10.64 -6.53
CA ALA A 136 -11.79 -11.33 -5.32
C ALA A 136 -12.50 -10.86 -4.04
N VAL A 137 -13.42 -9.91 -4.14
CA VAL A 137 -14.33 -9.52 -3.05
C VAL A 137 -15.75 -9.34 -3.60
N ASN A 138 -16.76 -9.64 -2.80
CA ASN A 138 -18.15 -9.52 -3.25
C ASN A 138 -18.69 -8.09 -3.17
N TRP A 139 -18.18 -7.30 -2.22
CA TRP A 139 -18.73 -5.98 -1.89
C TRP A 139 -17.63 -4.93 -1.78
N GLN A 140 -17.97 -3.69 -2.11
CA GLN A 140 -17.14 -2.51 -1.91
C GLN A 140 -17.93 -1.39 -1.26
N VAL A 141 -17.24 -0.50 -0.56
CA VAL A 141 -17.81 0.69 0.08
C VAL A 141 -17.25 1.92 -0.63
N LYS A 142 -18.13 2.72 -1.23
CA LYS A 142 -17.80 3.98 -1.91
C LYS A 142 -18.17 5.15 -1.01
N LEU A 143 -17.22 6.04 -0.76
CA LEU A 143 -17.43 7.33 -0.13
C LEU A 143 -17.49 8.37 -1.24
N PHE A 144 -18.61 9.07 -1.34
CA PHE A 144 -18.76 10.20 -2.23
C PHE A 144 -18.55 11.48 -1.45
N PHE A 145 -17.62 12.32 -1.88
CA PHE A 145 -17.34 13.61 -1.27
C PHE A 145 -18.16 14.72 -1.93
N LYS A 146 -18.33 15.83 -1.22
CA LYS A 146 -19.13 16.98 -1.67
C LYS A 146 -18.52 17.71 -2.88
N ASP A 147 -17.23 17.56 -3.10
CA ASP A 147 -16.49 18.11 -4.24
C ASP A 147 -16.58 17.24 -5.51
N GLY A 148 -17.24 16.08 -5.41
CA GLY A 148 -17.38 15.13 -6.52
C GLY A 148 -16.32 14.04 -6.57
N ASN A 149 -15.34 14.04 -5.64
CA ASN A 149 -14.36 12.97 -5.54
C ASN A 149 -14.99 11.70 -4.94
N GLU A 150 -14.37 10.56 -5.21
CA GLU A 150 -14.80 9.25 -4.74
C GLU A 150 -13.62 8.48 -4.13
N LEU A 151 -13.86 7.80 -3.01
CA LEU A 151 -12.90 6.88 -2.41
C LEU A 151 -13.54 5.50 -2.21
N VAL A 152 -12.90 4.47 -2.76
CA VAL A 152 -13.40 3.08 -2.72
C VAL A 152 -12.60 2.25 -1.72
N PHE A 153 -13.31 1.55 -0.84
CA PHE A 153 -12.76 0.53 0.05
C PHE A 153 -13.27 -0.85 -0.37
N LEU A 154 -12.37 -1.80 -0.58
CA LEU A 154 -12.75 -3.20 -0.86
C LEU A 154 -13.14 -3.87 0.46
N ARG A 155 -14.29 -4.54 0.51
CA ARG A 155 -14.80 -5.21 1.71
C ARG A 155 -14.15 -6.58 1.92
N ASP A 156 -12.81 -6.61 1.99
CA ASP A 156 -11.99 -7.80 2.21
C ASP A 156 -12.07 -8.31 3.66
N LYS A 157 -11.30 -9.36 4.00
CA LYS A 157 -11.29 -9.93 5.36
C LYS A 157 -10.89 -8.89 6.42
N ARG A 158 -9.97 -7.97 6.10
CA ARG A 158 -9.51 -6.95 7.03
C ARG A 158 -10.54 -5.85 7.20
N PHE A 159 -11.13 -5.38 6.10
CA PHE A 159 -12.25 -4.45 6.20
C PHE A 159 -13.40 -5.05 7.02
N ASN A 160 -13.72 -6.33 6.81
CA ASN A 160 -14.77 -6.99 7.56
C ASN A 160 -14.44 -7.19 9.05
N SER A 161 -13.18 -7.20 9.49
CA SER A 161 -12.89 -7.19 10.94
C SER A 161 -13.15 -5.82 11.56
N ASP A 162 -12.92 -4.76 10.79
CA ASP A 162 -12.89 -3.37 11.30
C ASP A 162 -14.13 -2.57 10.85
N HIS A 163 -15.07 -3.17 10.13
CA HIS A 163 -16.22 -2.48 9.52
C HIS A 163 -17.12 -1.79 10.56
N SER A 164 -17.25 -2.36 11.76
CA SER A 164 -18.02 -1.76 12.84
C SER A 164 -17.44 -0.42 13.26
N ASN A 165 -16.12 -0.28 13.29
CA ASN A 165 -15.44 0.96 13.63
C ASN A 165 -15.64 2.00 12.51
N PHE A 166 -15.51 1.59 11.25
CA PHE A 166 -15.76 2.45 10.09
C PHE A 166 -17.19 3.03 10.12
N TYR A 167 -18.21 2.18 10.31
CA TYR A 167 -19.60 2.65 10.37
C TYR A 167 -19.91 3.43 11.65
N ALA A 168 -19.24 3.11 12.77
CA ALA A 168 -19.36 3.92 13.99
C ALA A 168 -18.83 5.34 13.75
N ALA A 169 -17.67 5.48 13.09
CA ALA A 169 -17.12 6.78 12.74
C ALA A 169 -18.08 7.57 11.82
N ALA A 170 -18.57 6.95 10.74
CA ALA A 170 -19.55 7.58 9.85
C ALA A 170 -20.83 8.02 10.58
N LYS A 171 -21.34 7.18 11.48
CA LYS A 171 -22.55 7.45 12.27
C LYS A 171 -22.35 8.60 13.27
N MET A 172 -21.18 8.69 13.91
CA MET A 172 -20.87 9.79 14.85
C MET A 172 -20.96 11.16 14.16
N HIS A 173 -20.63 11.23 12.88
CA HIS A 173 -20.69 12.46 12.07
C HIS A 173 -21.99 12.62 11.28
N GLY A 174 -22.97 11.75 11.47
CA GLY A 174 -24.27 11.84 10.81
C GLY A 174 -24.22 11.64 9.30
N VAL A 175 -23.22 10.92 8.79
CA VAL A 175 -23.06 10.68 7.35
C VAL A 175 -24.12 9.69 6.87
N PRO A 176 -24.91 10.03 5.82
CA PRO A 176 -25.88 9.12 5.24
C PRO A 176 -25.21 7.86 4.69
N TYR A 177 -25.78 6.70 5.01
CA TYR A 177 -25.31 5.40 4.53
C TYR A 177 -26.45 4.66 3.83
N LYS A 178 -26.16 4.10 2.65
CA LYS A 178 -27.03 3.19 1.91
C LYS A 178 -26.40 1.81 1.87
N GLY A 179 -27.09 0.84 2.46
CA GLY A 179 -26.71 -0.55 2.39
C GLY A 179 -27.09 -1.21 1.06
N ILE A 180 -26.63 -2.44 0.90
CA ILE A 180 -26.87 -3.29 -0.28
C ILE A 180 -28.36 -3.45 -0.60
N ASN A 181 -29.22 -3.41 0.42
CA ASN A 181 -30.65 -3.64 0.32
C ASN A 181 -31.48 -2.35 0.20
N ASP A 182 -30.85 -1.17 0.24
CA ASP A 182 -31.56 0.12 0.28
C ASP A 182 -31.78 0.72 -1.12
N LYS A 183 -32.03 -0.14 -2.13
CA LYS A 183 -32.28 0.26 -3.53
C LYS A 183 -33.67 0.85 -3.73
#